data_AF-A0AAU3PTG5-F1
#
_entry.id   AF-A0AAU3PTG5-F1
#
_cell.length_a   1.000
_cell.length_b   1.000
_cell.length_c   1.000
_cell.angle_alpha   90.00
_cell.angle_beta   90.00
_cell.angle_gamma   90.00
#
_symmetry.space_group_name_H-M   'P 1'
#
loop_
_entity.id
_entity.type
_entity.pdbx_description
1 polymer ?
#
loop_
_entity_poly.entity_id
_entity_poly.type
_entity_poly.pdbx_seq_one_letter_code
_entity_poly.pdbx_strand_id
1 'polypeptide(L)'
;MSPTFVAGIEVPACECGAAMPCIDSWHAALAVEQSDPMMYAWHAPLVCAFVLQHRSRLLPRHADGQFRILQFYVDQGIEATNRLAQHQISRNRRSASGYDMEPLAPYTALPKSVPPADFPLGVNDLRDSAGGFVSDGHRAYGDRMYRLAQTTIRAWLRPREQS
;
A
#
# COMPACT_ATOMS: atom_id res chain seq x y z
N MET A 1 -0.38 -17.10 17.57
CA MET A 1 0.81 -16.37 17.11
C MET A 1 1.73 -16.20 18.32
N SER A 2 2.97 -16.65 18.22
CA SER A 2 3.95 -16.49 19.31
C SER A 2 4.44 -15.03 19.37
N PRO A 3 4.63 -14.45 20.56
CA PRO A 3 5.14 -13.09 20.69
C PRO A 3 6.54 -12.96 20.10
N THR A 4 6.79 -11.85 19.40
CA THR A 4 8.13 -11.52 18.88
C THR A 4 8.88 -10.75 19.96
N PHE A 5 10.06 -11.24 20.33
CA PHE A 5 10.92 -10.59 21.32
C PHE A 5 12.15 -9.99 20.64
N VAL A 6 12.43 -8.72 20.93
CA VAL A 6 13.70 -8.06 20.57
C VAL A 6 14.37 -7.62 21.85
N ALA A 7 15.60 -8.11 22.10
CA ALA A 7 16.35 -7.84 23.34
C ALA A 7 15.57 -8.13 24.64
N GLY A 8 14.68 -9.14 24.63
CA GLY A 8 13.87 -9.54 25.80
C GLY A 8 12.60 -8.70 26.03
N ILE A 9 12.29 -7.75 25.14
CA ILE A 9 11.05 -6.96 25.19
C ILE A 9 10.06 -7.53 24.17
N GLU A 10 8.83 -7.79 24.60
CA GLU A 10 7.72 -8.14 23.70
C GLU A 10 7.40 -6.94 22.81
N VAL A 11 7.62 -7.10 21.51
CA VAL A 11 7.25 -6.09 20.53
C VAL A 11 5.85 -6.43 20.04
N PRO A 12 4.84 -5.55 20.25
CA PRO A 12 3.50 -5.82 19.76
C PRO A 12 3.53 -5.99 18.24
N ALA A 13 2.86 -7.04 17.76
CA ALA A 13 2.73 -7.32 16.35
C ALA A 13 2.08 -6.13 15.62
N CYS A 14 2.44 -5.92 14.36
CA CYS A 14 1.87 -4.86 13.57
C CYS A 14 0.40 -5.17 13.21
N GLU A 15 -0.43 -4.14 13.02
CA GLU A 15 -1.85 -4.30 12.62
C GLU A 15 -2.04 -5.08 11.32
N CYS A 16 -1.01 -5.06 10.46
CA CYS A 16 -0.98 -5.80 9.20
C CYS A 16 -0.56 -7.28 9.35
N GLY A 17 -0.25 -7.74 10.58
CA GLY A 17 0.23 -9.10 10.85
C GLY A 17 1.76 -9.27 10.76
N ALA A 18 2.51 -8.22 10.41
CA ALA A 18 3.97 -8.28 10.39
C ALA A 18 4.56 -8.46 11.81
N ALA A 19 5.63 -9.26 11.90
CA ALA A 19 6.34 -9.56 13.15
C ALA A 19 7.01 -8.32 13.79
N MET A 20 7.31 -7.31 12.98
CA MET A 20 7.89 -6.04 13.43
C MET A 20 6.96 -4.88 13.05
N PRO A 21 6.91 -3.80 13.85
CA PRO A 21 6.15 -2.60 13.51
C PRO A 21 6.54 -2.05 12.14
N CYS A 22 5.56 -1.77 11.29
CA CYS A 22 5.81 -1.27 9.93
C CYS A 22 6.09 0.24 9.89
N ILE A 23 5.86 0.99 10.97
CA ILE A 23 5.89 2.47 10.94
C ILE A 23 7.28 3.03 10.61
N ASP A 24 8.34 2.42 11.11
CA ASP A 24 9.70 2.90 10.86
C ASP A 24 10.13 2.60 9.42
N SER A 25 9.80 1.42 8.90
CA SER A 25 10.04 1.11 7.49
C SER A 25 9.17 1.92 6.54
N TRP A 26 7.95 2.27 6.96
CA TRP A 26 7.10 3.21 6.25
C TRP A 26 7.77 4.58 6.12
N HIS A 27 8.22 5.17 7.23
CA HIS A 27 8.91 6.45 7.20
C HIS A 27 10.25 6.39 6.45
N ALA A 28 10.98 5.28 6.56
CA ALA A 28 12.21 5.08 5.80
C ALA A 28 11.94 5.01 4.30
N ALA A 29 10.91 4.27 3.86
CA ALA A 29 10.51 4.21 2.46
C ALA A 29 10.12 5.59 1.94
N LEU A 30 9.28 6.32 2.67
CA LEU A 30 8.89 7.70 2.32
C LEU A 30 10.11 8.63 2.23
N ALA A 31 11.08 8.51 3.13
CA ALA A 31 12.28 9.34 3.10
C ALA A 31 13.12 9.10 1.84
N VAL A 32 13.23 7.84 1.40
CA VAL A 32 13.92 7.52 0.14
C VAL A 32 13.12 7.98 -1.07
N GLU A 33 11.79 7.85 -1.07
CA GLU A 33 10.94 8.41 -2.13
C GLU A 33 11.11 9.93 -2.28
N GLN A 34 11.33 10.66 -1.18
CA GLN A 34 11.56 12.11 -1.25
C GLN A 34 12.92 12.48 -1.84
N SER A 35 13.92 11.60 -1.76
CA SER A 35 15.27 11.85 -2.30
C SER A 35 15.54 11.20 -3.66
N ASP A 36 14.70 10.24 -4.08
CA ASP A 36 14.82 9.50 -5.33
C ASP A 36 13.54 9.63 -6.19
N PRO A 37 13.55 10.49 -7.22
CA PRO A 37 12.41 10.69 -8.11
C PRO A 37 11.97 9.42 -8.86
N MET A 38 12.86 8.46 -9.11
CA MET A 38 12.49 7.21 -9.75
C MET A 38 11.72 6.33 -8.78
N MET A 39 12.15 6.24 -7.51
CA MET A 39 11.38 5.53 -6.48
C MET A 39 10.05 6.22 -6.17
N TYR A 40 10.00 7.56 -6.22
CA TYR A 40 8.78 8.34 -6.00
C TYR A 40 7.63 7.95 -6.95
N ALA A 41 7.94 7.35 -8.11
CA ALA A 41 6.93 6.84 -9.02
C ALA A 41 5.93 5.88 -8.34
N TRP A 42 6.31 5.18 -7.27
CA TRP A 42 5.47 4.25 -6.51
C TRP A 42 4.82 4.82 -5.25
N HIS A 43 4.92 6.14 -5.03
CA HIS A 43 4.36 6.80 -3.85
C HIS A 43 2.86 6.49 -3.65
N ALA A 44 2.05 6.62 -4.70
CA ALA A 44 0.61 6.38 -4.60
C ALA A 44 0.26 4.93 -4.26
N PRO A 45 0.80 3.90 -4.96
CA PRO A 45 0.63 2.51 -4.55
C PRO A 45 1.14 2.21 -3.13
N LEU A 46 2.29 2.77 -2.73
CA LEU A 46 2.88 2.57 -1.42
C LEU A 46 1.94 3.10 -0.31
N VAL A 47 1.46 4.34 -0.44
CA VAL A 47 0.47 4.92 0.49
C VAL A 47 -0.81 4.11 0.54
N CYS A 48 -1.36 3.72 -0.61
CA CYS A 48 -2.61 2.96 -0.65
C CYS A 48 -2.46 1.60 0.04
N ALA A 49 -1.38 0.86 -0.23
CA ALA A 49 -1.11 -0.42 0.43
C ALA A 49 -0.98 -0.25 1.94
N PHE A 50 -0.18 0.71 2.40
CA PHE A 50 0.03 0.92 3.84
C PHE A 50 -1.27 1.24 4.57
N VAL A 51 -2.07 2.20 4.10
CA VAL A 51 -3.31 2.55 4.82
C VAL A 51 -4.38 1.47 4.75
N LEU A 52 -4.43 0.67 3.68
CA LEU A 52 -5.35 -0.47 3.57
C LEU A 52 -4.94 -1.66 4.45
N GLN A 53 -3.67 -1.72 4.86
CA GLN A 53 -3.15 -2.74 5.76
C GLN A 53 -3.21 -2.33 7.25
N HIS A 54 -3.41 -1.06 7.56
CA HIS A 54 -3.37 -0.53 8.93
C HIS A 54 -4.68 0.20 9.26
N ARG A 55 -5.50 -0.44 10.09
CA ARG A 55 -6.86 0.01 10.44
C ARG A 55 -6.83 1.40 11.10
N SER A 56 -5.83 1.67 11.94
CA SER A 56 -5.65 2.97 12.59
C SER A 56 -5.37 4.11 11.59
N ARG A 57 -4.97 3.79 10.36
CA ARG A 57 -4.64 4.74 9.30
C ARG A 57 -5.70 4.79 8.19
N LEU A 58 -6.65 3.87 8.21
CA LEU A 58 -7.69 3.77 7.19
C LEU A 58 -8.78 4.83 7.41
N LEU A 59 -8.86 5.80 6.49
CA LEU A 59 -9.92 6.80 6.50
C LEU A 59 -11.09 6.32 5.64
N PRO A 60 -12.30 6.08 6.21
CA PRO A 60 -13.41 5.47 5.47
C PRO A 60 -13.79 6.18 4.18
N ARG A 61 -13.72 7.52 4.16
CA ARG A 61 -14.02 8.35 2.97
C ARG A 61 -13.03 8.19 1.81
N HIS A 62 -11.85 7.62 2.04
CA HIS A 62 -10.81 7.42 1.03
C HIS A 62 -10.56 5.95 0.71
N ALA A 63 -11.00 5.05 1.59
CA ALA A 63 -10.68 3.63 1.54
C ALA A 63 -11.09 2.96 0.21
N ASP A 64 -12.30 3.21 -0.30
CA ASP A 64 -12.76 2.63 -1.56
C ASP A 64 -11.92 3.10 -2.76
N GLY A 65 -11.64 4.41 -2.84
CA GLY A 65 -10.78 4.97 -3.88
C GLY A 65 -9.37 4.38 -3.82
N GLN A 66 -8.76 4.32 -2.63
CA GLN A 66 -7.42 3.73 -2.43
C GLN A 66 -7.37 2.26 -2.84
N PHE A 67 -8.42 1.49 -2.53
CA PHE A 67 -8.52 0.10 -2.91
C PHE A 67 -8.62 -0.10 -4.43
N ARG A 68 -9.39 0.75 -5.11
CA ARG A 68 -9.49 0.72 -6.57
C ARG A 68 -8.22 1.23 -7.26
N ILE A 69 -7.50 2.19 -6.67
CA ILE A 69 -6.19 2.63 -7.17
C ILE A 69 -5.18 1.48 -7.13
N LEU A 70 -5.15 0.66 -6.07
CA LEU A 70 -4.28 -0.51 -6.04
C LEU A 70 -4.62 -1.50 -7.14
N GLN A 71 -5.91 -1.76 -7.39
CA GLN A 71 -6.33 -2.64 -8.48
C GLN A 71 -5.93 -2.05 -9.84
N PHE A 72 -6.14 -0.74 -10.05
CA PHE A 72 -5.71 -0.03 -11.25
C PHE A 72 -4.20 -0.09 -11.45
N TYR A 73 -3.41 0.04 -10.39
CA TYR A 73 -1.95 -0.11 -10.45
C TYR A 73 -1.54 -1.53 -10.87
N VAL A 74 -2.15 -2.57 -10.31
CA VAL A 74 -1.83 -3.95 -10.65
C VAL A 74 -2.24 -4.29 -12.09
N ASP A 75 -3.31 -3.70 -12.59
CA ASP A 75 -3.83 -3.96 -13.94
C ASP A 75 -3.11 -3.12 -15.03
N GLN A 76 -2.97 -1.81 -14.81
CA GLN A 76 -2.50 -0.84 -15.82
C GLN A 76 -1.05 -0.39 -15.61
N GLY A 77 -0.43 -0.76 -14.49
CA GLY A 77 0.95 -0.43 -14.18
C GLY A 77 1.18 0.98 -13.65
N ILE A 78 2.46 1.27 -13.40
CA ILE A 78 2.88 2.46 -12.66
C ILE A 78 2.71 3.76 -13.43
N GLU A 79 2.99 3.76 -14.74
CA GLU A 79 2.87 4.95 -15.58
C GLU A 79 1.41 5.43 -15.68
N ALA A 80 0.48 4.50 -15.88
CA ALA A 80 -0.94 4.82 -15.92
C ALA A 80 -1.41 5.38 -14.58
N THR A 81 -0.95 4.78 -13.48
CA THR A 81 -1.29 5.22 -12.11
C THR A 81 -0.80 6.64 -11.85
N ASN A 82 0.42 6.96 -12.29
CA ASN A 82 0.97 8.31 -12.18
C ASN A 82 0.21 9.32 -13.05
N ARG A 83 -0.22 8.95 -14.25
CA ARG A 83 -1.11 9.82 -15.07
C ARG A 83 -2.43 10.11 -14.37
N LEU A 84 -3.06 9.10 -13.76
CA LEU A 84 -4.29 9.27 -12.98
C LEU A 84 -4.08 10.21 -11.79
N ALA A 85 -2.98 10.03 -11.04
CA ALA A 85 -2.65 10.89 -9.91
C ALA A 85 -2.45 12.36 -10.34
N GLN A 86 -1.73 12.60 -11.46
CA GLN A 86 -1.53 13.93 -12.00
C GLN A 86 -2.83 14.57 -12.49
N HIS A 87 -3.70 13.81 -13.15
CA HIS A 87 -5.03 14.27 -13.55
C HIS A 87 -5.86 14.73 -12.33
N GLN A 88 -5.86 13.93 -11.26
CA GLN A 88 -6.57 14.26 -10.03
C GLN A 88 -6.02 15.53 -9.36
N ILE A 89 -4.69 15.70 -9.31
CA ILE A 89 -4.04 16.93 -8.80
C ILE A 89 -4.47 18.14 -9.64
N SER A 90 -4.45 18.01 -10.96
CA SER A 90 -4.89 19.06 -11.90
C SER A 90 -6.33 19.47 -11.65
N ARG A 91 -7.24 18.50 -11.46
CA ARG A 91 -8.67 18.75 -11.26
C ARG A 91 -8.96 19.42 -9.91
N ASN A 92 -8.32 18.95 -8.85
CA ASN A 92 -8.42 19.53 -7.51
C ASN A 92 -7.99 21.01 -7.49
N ARG A 93 -7.00 21.38 -8.31
CA ARG A 93 -6.56 22.78 -8.44
C ARG A 93 -7.57 23.67 -9.15
N ARG A 94 -8.47 23.11 -9.98
CA ARG A 94 -9.29 23.88 -10.92
C ARG A 94 -10.75 24.05 -10.49
N SER A 95 -11.48 23.00 -10.09
CA SER A 95 -12.95 23.13 -10.04
C SER A 95 -13.76 22.15 -9.17
N ALA A 96 -13.19 21.24 -8.39
CA ALA A 96 -14.04 20.34 -7.58
C ALA A 96 -13.32 19.72 -6.38
N SER A 97 -14.01 19.66 -5.24
CA SER A 97 -13.67 18.75 -4.14
C SER A 97 -14.18 17.34 -4.47
N GLY A 98 -13.34 16.33 -4.28
CA GLY A 98 -13.70 14.91 -4.48
C GLY A 98 -12.73 14.18 -5.41
N TYR A 99 -12.74 12.86 -5.38
CA TYR A 99 -11.89 11.99 -6.22
C TYR A 99 -12.61 11.64 -7.53
N ASP A 100 -11.90 11.62 -8.65
CA ASP A 100 -12.44 11.21 -9.95
C ASP A 100 -12.49 9.68 -9.99
N MET A 101 -13.69 9.14 -9.82
CA MET A 101 -13.91 7.71 -9.75
C MET A 101 -14.16 7.08 -11.12
N GLU A 102 -14.31 7.87 -12.18
CA GLU A 102 -14.64 7.34 -13.51
C GLU A 102 -13.60 6.33 -14.01
N PRO A 103 -12.27 6.60 -13.94
CA PRO A 103 -11.25 5.61 -14.36
C PRO A 103 -11.21 4.37 -13.47
N LEU A 104 -11.78 4.48 -12.26
CA LEU A 104 -11.77 3.44 -11.24
C LEU A 104 -13.09 2.65 -11.19
N ALA A 105 -14.11 3.06 -11.94
CA ALA A 105 -15.43 2.43 -11.96
C ALA A 105 -15.40 0.93 -12.34
N PRO A 106 -14.55 0.47 -13.28
CA PRO A 106 -14.48 -0.96 -13.64
C PRO A 106 -13.97 -1.88 -12.52
N TYR A 107 -13.30 -1.35 -11.51
CA TYR A 107 -12.68 -2.14 -10.45
C TYR A 107 -13.66 -2.48 -9.32
N THR A 108 -13.33 -3.50 -8.54
CA THR A 108 -14.18 -3.96 -7.44
C THR A 108 -14.20 -2.92 -6.32
N ALA A 109 -15.37 -2.62 -5.78
CA ALA A 109 -15.51 -1.78 -4.60
C ALA A 109 -14.81 -2.44 -3.39
N LEU A 110 -14.33 -1.63 -2.45
CA LEU A 110 -13.83 -2.16 -1.19
C LEU A 110 -14.95 -2.94 -0.47
N PRO A 111 -14.73 -4.21 -0.09
CA PRO A 111 -15.72 -4.97 0.65
C PRO A 111 -16.10 -4.27 1.96
N LYS A 112 -17.39 -4.22 2.29
CA LYS A 112 -17.90 -3.64 3.54
C LYS A 112 -17.61 -4.49 4.79
N SER A 113 -16.74 -5.49 4.67
CA SER A 113 -16.36 -6.38 5.75
C SER A 113 -15.38 -5.73 6.73
N VAL A 114 -15.20 -6.36 7.89
CA VAL A 114 -14.07 -6.04 8.78
C VAL A 114 -12.76 -6.16 8.00
N PRO A 115 -11.81 -5.23 8.17
CA PRO A 115 -10.49 -5.32 7.56
C PRO A 115 -9.80 -6.67 7.84
N PRO A 116 -9.00 -7.21 6.90
CA PRO A 116 -8.19 -8.40 7.14
C PRO A 116 -7.35 -8.27 8.41
N ALA A 117 -7.19 -9.39 9.12
CA ALA A 117 -6.38 -9.45 10.33
C ALA A 117 -4.88 -9.55 10.02
N ASP A 118 -4.55 -10.12 8.86
CA ASP A 118 -3.20 -10.42 8.42
C ASP A 118 -3.03 -10.18 6.92
N PHE A 119 -1.85 -9.70 6.55
CA PHE A 119 -1.41 -9.54 5.18
C PHE A 119 -0.11 -10.32 4.98
N PRO A 120 0.01 -11.12 3.90
CA PRO A 120 1.22 -11.91 3.66
C PRO A 120 2.50 -11.09 3.47
N LEU A 121 2.37 -9.85 2.99
CA LEU A 121 3.47 -8.91 2.79
C LEU A 121 3.07 -7.55 3.38
N GLY A 122 4.03 -6.89 4.03
CA GLY A 122 3.96 -5.52 4.50
C GLY A 122 5.11 -4.67 3.95
N VAL A 123 5.23 -3.44 4.44
CA VAL A 123 6.24 -2.49 3.97
C VAL A 123 7.68 -2.94 4.27
N ASN A 124 7.88 -3.74 5.32
CA ASN A 124 9.18 -4.35 5.61
C ASN A 124 9.68 -5.23 4.45
N ASP A 125 8.76 -5.89 3.74
CA ASP A 125 9.09 -6.79 2.62
C ASP A 125 9.49 -6.05 1.34
N LEU A 126 9.44 -4.71 1.34
CA LEU A 126 9.96 -3.88 0.26
C LEU A 126 11.48 -3.71 0.33
N ARG A 127 12.10 -4.07 1.47
CA ARG A 127 13.54 -3.92 1.63
C ARG A 127 14.30 -4.91 0.75
N ASP A 128 15.43 -4.44 0.23
CA ASP A 128 16.40 -5.29 -0.46
C ASP A 128 17.24 -6.10 0.55
N SER A 129 18.11 -6.99 0.04
CA SER A 129 18.98 -7.81 0.89
C SER A 129 20.04 -7.01 1.67
N ALA A 130 20.31 -5.77 1.28
CA ALA A 130 21.19 -4.85 2.01
C ALA A 130 20.42 -4.07 3.10
N GLY A 131 19.11 -4.29 3.24
CA GLY A 131 18.24 -3.59 4.17
C GLY A 131 17.80 -2.21 3.67
N GLY A 132 18.22 -1.80 2.47
CA GLY A 132 17.76 -0.61 1.76
C GLY A 132 16.45 -0.88 1.01
N PHE A 133 16.11 -0.05 0.02
CA PHE A 133 14.92 -0.26 -0.81
C PHE A 133 15.22 -0.43 -2.30
N VAL A 134 16.30 0.20 -2.79
CA VAL A 134 16.62 0.33 -4.22
C VAL A 134 18.07 -0.03 -4.54
N SER A 135 18.82 -0.65 -3.62
CA SER A 135 20.23 -1.01 -3.85
C SER A 135 20.39 -2.09 -4.94
N ASP A 136 19.34 -2.88 -5.15
CA ASP A 136 19.20 -3.86 -6.23
C ASP A 136 18.44 -3.31 -7.47
N GLY A 137 18.21 -1.99 -7.50
CA GLY A 137 17.64 -1.25 -8.61
C GLY A 137 16.12 -1.03 -8.53
N HIS A 138 15.65 0.05 -9.19
CA HIS A 138 14.23 0.45 -9.17
C HIS A 138 13.28 -0.60 -9.75
N ARG A 139 13.76 -1.42 -10.70
CA ARG A 139 12.95 -2.52 -11.24
C ARG A 139 12.61 -3.54 -10.16
N ALA A 140 13.59 -3.93 -9.33
CA ALA A 140 13.37 -4.88 -8.25
C ALA A 140 12.44 -4.30 -7.18
N TYR A 141 12.58 -3.01 -6.85
CA TYR A 141 11.64 -2.31 -5.99
C TYR A 141 10.21 -2.30 -6.57
N GLY A 142 10.06 -2.02 -7.86
CA GLY A 142 8.78 -2.08 -8.57
C GLY A 142 8.13 -3.46 -8.52
N ASP A 143 8.92 -4.53 -8.70
CA ASP A 143 8.44 -5.91 -8.58
C ASP A 143 7.96 -6.23 -7.15
N ARG A 144 8.67 -5.76 -6.11
CA ARG A 144 8.25 -5.89 -4.71
C ARG A 144 6.96 -5.11 -4.44
N MET A 145 6.86 -3.87 -4.94
CA MET A 145 5.66 -3.04 -4.84
C MET A 145 4.45 -3.67 -5.52
N TYR A 146 4.64 -4.28 -6.69
CA TYR A 146 3.60 -5.01 -7.40
C TYR A 146 3.07 -6.19 -6.58
N ARG A 147 3.96 -7.00 -5.98
CA ARG A 147 3.58 -8.12 -5.12
C ARG A 147 2.85 -7.65 -3.88
N LEU A 148 3.33 -6.60 -3.20
CA LEU A 148 2.68 -6.01 -2.03
C LEU A 148 1.25 -5.54 -2.34
N ALA A 149 1.06 -4.85 -3.48
CA ALA A 149 -0.25 -4.42 -3.93
C ALA A 149 -1.18 -5.62 -4.20
N GLN A 150 -0.69 -6.63 -4.92
CA GLN A 150 -1.47 -7.84 -5.19
C GLN A 150 -1.89 -8.57 -3.91
N THR A 151 -0.99 -8.76 -2.95
CA THR A 151 -1.30 -9.46 -1.70
C THR A 151 -2.29 -8.67 -0.85
N THR A 152 -2.20 -7.35 -0.87
CA THR A 152 -3.16 -6.46 -0.21
C THR A 152 -4.55 -6.62 -0.81
N ILE A 153 -4.67 -6.56 -2.14
CA ILE A 153 -5.95 -6.75 -2.84
C ILE A 153 -6.53 -8.13 -2.53
N ARG A 154 -5.73 -9.19 -2.65
CA ARG A 154 -6.16 -10.58 -2.39
C ARG A 154 -6.64 -10.79 -0.97
N ALA A 155 -5.98 -10.18 0.03
CA ALA A 155 -6.41 -10.28 1.42
C ALA A 155 -7.80 -9.67 1.63
N TRP A 156 -8.09 -8.51 1.02
CA TRP A 156 -9.40 -7.89 1.06
C TRP A 156 -10.48 -8.65 0.31
N LEU A 157 -10.14 -9.28 -0.82
CA LEU A 157 -11.08 -10.06 -1.64
C LEU A 157 -11.28 -11.50 -1.17
N ARG A 158 -10.53 -11.97 -0.16
CA ARG A 158 -10.65 -13.34 0.33
C ARG A 158 -12.07 -13.58 0.88
N PRO A 159 -12.79 -14.62 0.42
CA PRO A 159 -14.03 -15.03 1.04
C PRO A 159 -13.80 -15.33 2.51
N ARG A 160 -14.74 -14.95 3.39
CA ARG A 160 -14.66 -15.38 4.79
C ARG A 160 -14.84 -16.89 4.86
N GLU A 161 -13.90 -17.57 5.50
CA GLU A 161 -14.22 -18.85 6.12
C GLU A 161 -15.18 -18.55 7.27
N GLN A 162 -16.39 -19.09 7.18
CA GLN A 162 -17.36 -19.02 8.27
C GLN A 162 -16.85 -19.99 9.36
N SER A 163 -16.25 -19.44 10.42
CA SER A 163 -16.07 -20.16 11.69
C SER A 163 -17.32 -20.05 12.54
#